data_AF-A0A0F3MJ60-F1
#
_entry.id   AF-A0A0F3MJ60-F1
#
_cell.length_a   1.000
_cell.length_b   1.000
_cell.length_c   1.000
_cell.angle_alpha   90.00
_cell.angle_beta   90.00
_cell.angle_gamma   90.00
#
_symmetry.space_group_name_H-M   'P 1'
#
loop_
_entity.id
_entity.type
_entity.pdbx_description
1 polymer ?
#
loop_
_entity_poly.entity_id
_entity_poly.type
_entity_poly.pdbx_seq_one_letter_code
_entity_poly.pdbx_strand_id
1 'polypeptide(L)' 'MIKTLRLQNKKDLLLISDRLHNIKTVSIKPYDKRQRIVIETEQEFVPLARYLKLSG' A
#
# COMPACT_ATOMS: atom_id res chain seq x y z
N MET A 1 -1.98 10.48 22.53
CA MET A 1 -1.01 9.61 21.84
C MET A 1 -1.63 8.29 21.37
N ILE A 2 -2.22 7.47 22.24
CA ILE A 2 -2.82 6.16 21.86
C ILE A 2 -3.92 6.27 20.78
N LYS A 3 -4.85 7.24 20.91
CA LYS A 3 -5.90 7.48 19.90
C LYS A 3 -5.32 7.88 18.55
N THR A 4 -4.27 8.72 18.54
CA THR A 4 -3.57 9.17 17.34
C THR A 4 -2.91 8.00 16.62
N LEU A 5 -2.19 7.14 17.35
CA LEU A 5 -1.56 5.93 16.80
C LEU A 5 -2.61 4.98 16.21
N ARG A 6 -3.74 4.78 16.88
CA ARG A 6 -4.84 3.94 16.38
C ARG A 6 -5.48 4.50 15.11
N LEU A 7 -5.64 5.82 15.02
CA LEU A 7 -6.16 6.49 13.82
C LEU A 7 -5.17 6.41 12.65
N GLN A 8 -3.87 6.52 12.93
CA GLN A 8 -2.82 6.38 11.94
C GLN A 8 -2.79 4.96 11.37
N ASN A 9 -2.76 3.93 12.23
CA ASN A 9 -2.83 2.54 11.77
C ASN A 9 -4.09 2.25 10.94
N LYS A 10 -5.25 2.83 11.28
CA LYS A 10 -6.47 2.67 10.48
C LYS A 10 -6.33 3.29 9.09
N LYS A 11 -5.72 4.47 8.98
CA LYS A 11 -5.45 5.12 7.69
C LYS A 11 -4.45 4.32 6.88
N ASP A 12 -3.38 3.85 7.51
CA ASP A 12 -2.33 3.07 6.85
C ASP A 12 -2.87 1.74 6.31
N LEU A 13 -3.76 1.07 7.07
CA LEU A 13 -4.47 -0.13 6.60
C LEU A 13 -5.36 0.15 5.38
N LEU A 14 -6.06 1.28 5.37
CA LEU A 14 -6.89 1.68 4.23
C LEU A 14 -6.03 1.94 2.98
N LEU A 15 -4.89 2.61 3.15
CA LEU A 15 -3.93 2.86 2.07
C LEU A 15 -3.36 1.56 1.49
N ILE A 16 -3.02 0.59 2.34
CA ILE A 16 -2.57 -0.73 1.90
C ILE A 16 -3.68 -1.46 1.13
N SER A 17 -4.92 -1.44 1.63
CA SER A 17 -6.04 -2.09 0.95
C SER A 17 -6.31 -1.51 -0.44
N ASP A 18 -6.25 -0.19 -0.58
CA ASP A 18 -6.41 0.48 -1.88
C ASP A 18 -5.26 0.10 -2.82
N ARG A 19 -4.03 0.10 -2.31
CA ARG A 19 -2.86 -0.27 -3.12
C ARG A 19 -2.92 -1.71 -3.62
N LEU A 20 -3.42 -2.64 -2.81
CA LEU A 20 -3.65 -4.03 -3.25
C LEU A 20 -4.65 -4.11 -4.41
N HIS A 21 -5.70 -3.30 -4.41
CA HIS A 21 -6.64 -3.23 -5.53
C HIS A 21 -5.98 -2.66 -6.79
N ASN A 22 -5.16 -1.61 -6.64
CA ASN A 22 -4.42 -1.02 -7.74
C ASN A 22 -3.43 -2.01 -8.38
N ILE A 23 -2.75 -2.85 -7.59
CA ILE A 23 -1.88 -3.91 -8.10
C ILE A 23 -2.68 -5.00 -8.81
N LYS A 24 -3.81 -5.44 -8.27
CA LYS A 24 -4.68 -6.44 -8.91
C LYS A 24 -5.17 -5.99 -10.30
N THR A 25 -5.40 -4.69 -10.46
CA THR A 25 -5.90 -4.09 -11.70
C THR A 25 -4.79 -3.40 -12.52
N VAL A 26 -3.52 -3.57 -12.17
CA VAL A 26 -2.43 -2.84 -12.81
C VAL A 26 -2.30 -3.22 -14.29
N SER A 27 -2.64 -4.45 -14.67
CA SER A 27 -2.53 -4.96 -16.03
C SER A 27 -3.34 -4.17 -17.08
N ILE A 28 -4.45 -3.54 -16.68
CA ILE A 28 -5.29 -2.72 -17.58
C ILE A 28 -4.76 -1.28 -17.76
N LYS A 29 -3.71 -0.88 -17.03
CA LYS A 29 -3.13 0.47 -17.13
C LYS A 29 -2.07 0.54 -18.23
N PRO A 30 -1.82 1.72 -18.83
CA PRO A 30 -0.68 1.96 -19.73
C PRO A 30 0.65 1.62 -19.05
N TYR A 31 1.65 1.20 -19.84
CA TYR A 31 2.95 0.72 -19.35
C TYR A 31 3.62 1.64 -18.32
N ASP A 32 3.72 2.94 -18.60
CA ASP A 32 4.38 3.90 -17.70
C ASP A 32 3.66 4.05 -16.36
N LYS A 33 2.33 3.88 -16.34
CA LYS A 33 1.55 3.87 -15.10
C LYS A 33 1.73 2.56 -14.35
N ARG A 34 1.87 1.44 -15.06
CA ARG A 34 2.17 0.13 -14.44
C ARG A 34 3.49 0.17 -13.71
N GLN A 35 4.54 0.64 -14.36
CA GLN A 35 5.86 0.75 -13.75
C GLN A 35 5.85 1.61 -12.49
N ARG A 36 5.23 2.79 -12.54
CA ARG A 36 5.10 3.66 -11.36
C ARG A 36 4.36 2.98 -10.21
N ILE A 37 3.21 2.36 -10.47
CA ILE A 37 2.43 1.65 -9.44
C ILE A 37 3.25 0.53 -8.80
N VAL A 38 4.00 -0.24 -9.60
CA VAL A 38 4.84 -1.34 -9.09
C VAL A 38 5.97 -0.78 -8.22
N ILE A 39 6.71 0.21 -8.72
CA ILE A 39 7.85 0.82 -8.00
C ILE A 39 7.39 1.44 -6.68
N GLU A 40 6.33 2.24 -6.68
CA GLU A 40 5.75 2.82 -5.46
C GLU A 40 5.32 1.72 -4.47
N THR A 41 4.71 0.65 -4.97
CA THR A 41 4.25 -0.45 -4.11
C THR A 41 5.44 -1.13 -3.44
N GLU A 42 6.49 -1.42 -4.18
CA GLU A 42 7.69 -2.08 -3.66
C GLU A 42 8.46 -1.18 -2.67
N GLN A 43 8.59 0.12 -2.97
CA GLN A 43 9.39 1.04 -2.16
C GLN A 43 8.68 1.57 -0.92
N GLU A 44 7.36 1.78 -0.97
CA GLU A 44 6.63 2.44 0.12
C GLU A 44 5.66 1.49 0.84
N PHE A 45 4.87 0.72 0.07
CA PHE A 45 3.76 -0.05 0.65
C PHE A 45 4.20 -1.41 1.20
N VAL A 46 5.18 -2.08 0.58
CA VAL A 46 5.76 -3.32 1.12
C VAL A 46 6.44 -3.06 2.48
N PRO A 47 7.30 -2.03 2.65
CA PRO A 47 7.85 -1.70 3.96
C PRO A 47 6.78 -1.32 4.98
N LEU A 48 5.75 -0.56 4.59
CA LEU A 48 4.64 -0.19 5.47
C LEU A 48 3.86 -1.44 5.95
N ALA A 49 3.58 -2.39 5.06
CA ALA A 49 2.93 -3.64 5.40
C ALA A 49 3.78 -4.49 6.36
N ARG A 50 5.10 -4.53 6.18
CA ARG A 50 6.04 -5.18 7.10
C ARG A 50 6.05 -4.50 8.48
N TYR A 51 6.12 -3.16 8.52
CA TYR A 51 6.07 -2.39 9.76
C TYR A 51 4.80 -2.67 10.57
N LEU A 52 3.66 -2.78 9.88
CA LEU A 52 2.38 -3.13 10.48
C LEU A 52 2.20 -4.62 10.78
N LYS A 53 3.20 -5.47 10.48
CA LYS A 53 3.18 -6.93 10.66
C LYS A 53 2.04 -7.62 9.91
N LEU A 54 1.75 -7.16 8.69
CA LEU A 54 0.70 -7.69 7.81
C LEU A 54 1.22 -8.69 6.76
N SER A 55 2.54 -8.75 6.57
CA SER A 55 3.17 -9.73 5.70
C SER A 55 3.38 -11.05 6.46
N GLY A 56 2.66 -12.10 6.04
CA GLY A 56 2.86 -13.49 6.48
C GLY A 56 3.86 -14.23 5.61
#